data_AF-A0A6B3HZF7-F1
#
_entry.id   AF-A0A6B3HZF7-F1
#
_cell.length_a   1.000
_cell.length_b   1.000
_cell.length_c   1.000
_cell.angle_alpha   90.00
_cell.angle_beta   90.00
_cell.angle_gamma   90.00
#
_symmetry.space_group_name_H-M   'P 1'
#
loop_
_entity.id
_entity.type
_entity.pdbx_description
1 polymer ?
#
loop_
_entity_poly.entity_id
_entity_poly.type
_entity_poly.pdbx_seq_one_letter_code
_entity_poly.pdbx_strand_id
1 'polypeptide(L)' 'GCGGDRDTTKRAEMGTIAGTHSDLCVLTSDNPRHEDPEAILDQIAPGIAATGTPFERFTDRRRAIASALASAGPADIVL' A
#
# COMPACT_ATOMS: atom_id res chain seq x y z
N GLY A 1 1.91 2.38 -2.34
CA GLY A 1 3.35 2.31 -2.05
C GLY A 1 3.93 3.70 -1.86
N CYS A 2 5.24 3.82 -1.65
CA CYS A 2 5.96 5.09 -1.62
C CYS A 2 7.37 4.94 -2.23
N GLY A 3 7.88 6.01 -2.81
CA GLY A 3 9.26 6.11 -3.31
C GLY A 3 10.31 6.00 -2.21
N GLY A 4 11.40 5.29 -2.50
CA GLY A 4 12.63 5.33 -1.70
C GLY A 4 13.48 6.57 -1.97
N ASP A 5 14.49 6.79 -1.12
CA ASP A 5 15.42 7.93 -1.10
C ASP A 5 14.72 9.29 -1.23
N ARG A 6 13.55 9.41 -0.60
CA ARG A 6 12.67 10.58 -0.66
C ARG A 6 12.04 10.82 0.70
N ASP A 7 11.10 11.76 0.75
CA ASP A 7 10.35 12.08 1.95
C ASP A 7 9.68 10.83 2.55
N THR A 8 10.19 10.45 3.73
CA THR A 8 9.72 9.33 4.53
C THR A 8 8.61 9.73 5.49
N THR A 9 8.48 11.02 5.82
CA THR A 9 7.57 11.51 6.85
C THR A 9 6.10 11.30 6.48
N LYS A 10 5.80 11.33 5.18
CA LYS A 10 4.45 11.06 4.65
C LYS A 10 4.01 9.60 4.68
N ARG A 11 4.93 8.63 4.84
CA ARG A 11 4.65 7.20 4.58
C ARG A 11 3.54 6.66 5.50
N ALA A 12 3.61 6.98 6.79
CA ALA A 12 2.59 6.58 7.76
C ALA A 12 1.24 7.24 7.46
N GLU A 13 1.21 8.55 7.21
CA GLU A 13 -0.02 9.30 6.93
C GLU A 13 -0.68 8.86 5.61
N MET A 14 0.11 8.55 4.58
CA MET A 14 -0.40 7.95 3.35
C MET A 14 -1.07 6.61 3.60
N GLY A 15 -0.52 5.78 4.49
CA GLY A 15 -1.15 4.54 4.92
C GLY A 15 -2.51 4.79 5.60
N THR A 16 -2.55 5.74 6.54
CA THR A 16 -3.79 6.13 7.22
C THR A 16 -4.86 6.65 6.26
N ILE A 17 -4.49 7.53 5.33
CA ILE A 17 -5.42 8.08 4.32
C ILE A 17 -5.95 6.96 3.43
N ALA A 18 -5.08 6.08 2.93
CA ALA A 18 -5.50 4.95 2.09
C ALA A 18 -6.49 4.04 2.84
N GLY A 19 -6.17 3.66 4.08
CA GLY A 19 -7.06 2.83 4.90
C GLY A 19 -8.39 3.51 5.21
N THR A 20 -8.40 4.83 5.47
CA THR A 20 -9.61 5.58 5.82
C THR A 20 -10.61 5.68 4.66
N HIS A 21 -10.10 5.73 3.43
CA HIS A 21 -10.91 6.02 2.24
C HIS A 21 -11.07 4.85 1.27
N SER A 22 -10.63 3.65 1.66
CA SER A 22 -10.75 2.44 0.84
C SER A 22 -11.39 1.32 1.64
N ASP A 23 -12.15 0.45 0.98
CA ASP A 23 -12.70 -0.76 1.61
C ASP A 23 -11.65 -1.88 1.73
N LEU A 24 -10.64 -1.87 0.84
CA LEU A 24 -9.49 -2.78 0.83
C LEU A 24 -8.24 -2.00 0.41
N CYS A 25 -7.14 -2.19 1.14
CA CYS A 25 -5.83 -1.65 0.78
C CYS A 25 -4.90 -2.74 0.25
N VAL A 26 -4.28 -2.54 -0.92
CA VAL A 26 -3.21 -3.43 -1.42
C VAL A 26 -1.88 -2.68 -1.40
N LEU A 27 -1.08 -2.97 -0.38
CA LEU A 27 0.20 -2.33 -0.16
C LEU A 27 1.31 -3.00 -0.98
N THR A 28 2.00 -2.21 -1.80
CA THR A 28 3.08 -2.70 -2.65
C THR A 28 4.23 -1.72 -2.86
N SER A 29 5.34 -2.22 -3.39
CA SER A 29 6.56 -1.45 -3.68
C SER A 29 6.30 -0.37 -4.72
N ASP A 30 6.94 0.78 -4.54
CA ASP A 30 6.96 1.85 -5.53
C ASP A 30 8.31 2.52 -5.64
N ASN A 31 9.05 2.21 -6.69
CA ASN A 31 10.34 2.83 -6.97
C ASN A 31 11.24 2.91 -5.71
N PRO A 32 11.65 1.75 -5.14
CA PRO A 32 12.39 1.71 -3.87
C PRO A 32 13.80 2.30 -3.98
N ARG A 33 14.34 2.46 -5.20
CA ARG A 33 15.69 2.98 -5.46
C ARG A 33 16.74 2.18 -4.68
N HIS A 34 17.43 2.80 -3.72
CA HIS A 34 18.44 2.15 -2.89
C HIS A 34 17.93 1.74 -1.52
N GLU A 35 16.69 2.08 -1.16
CA GLU A 35 16.06 1.59 0.07
C GLU A 35 15.53 0.16 -0.12
N ASP A 36 15.54 -0.61 0.97
CA ASP A 36 14.85 -1.90 1.01
C ASP A 36 13.33 -1.68 0.86
N PRO A 37 12.68 -2.23 -0.19
CA PRO A 37 11.26 -2.07 -0.36
C PRO A 37 10.45 -2.58 0.84
N GLU A 38 10.86 -3.65 1.53
CA GLU A 38 10.15 -4.14 2.71
C GLU A 38 10.18 -3.11 3.84
N ALA A 39 11.33 -2.45 4.04
CA ALA A 39 11.46 -1.39 5.03
C ALA A 39 10.56 -0.17 4.72
N ILE A 40 10.34 0.15 3.45
CA ILE A 40 9.37 1.17 3.05
C ILE A 40 7.94 0.72 3.40
N LEU A 41 7.59 -0.54 3.09
CA LEU A 41 6.26 -1.07 3.40
C LEU A 41 6.00 -1.10 4.91
N ASP A 42 7.01 -1.43 5.72
CA ASP A 42 6.93 -1.41 7.20
C ASP A 42 6.62 -0.04 7.76
N GLN A 43 6.98 1.04 7.06
CA GLN A 43 6.68 2.42 7.49
C GLN A 43 5.26 2.86 7.10
N ILE A 44 4.64 2.21 6.10
CA ILE A 44 3.28 2.55 5.63
C ILE A 44 2.23 1.70 6.35
N ALA A 45 2.52 0.40 6.54
CA ALA A 45 1.56 -0.58 7.05
C ALA A 45 0.93 -0.21 8.40
N PRO A 46 1.64 0.37 9.39
CA PRO A 46 1.01 0.78 10.65
C PRO A 46 -0.10 1.82 10.47
N GLY A 47 0.05 2.73 9.51
CA GLY A 47 -0.98 3.72 9.20
C GLY A 47 -2.26 3.08 8.66
N ILE A 48 -2.14 2.09 7.77
CA ILE A 48 -3.28 1.32 7.26
C ILE A 48 -3.92 0.52 8.41
N ALA A 49 -3.10 -0.23 9.17
CA ALA A 49 -3.59 -1.09 10.25
C ALA A 49 -4.36 -0.31 11.33
N ALA A 50 -3.96 0.93 11.64
CA ALA A 50 -4.63 1.79 12.60
C ALA A 50 -6.08 2.15 12.21
N THR A 51 -6.43 2.06 10.92
CA THR A 51 -7.79 2.33 10.42
C THR A 51 -8.76 1.15 10.61
N GLY A 52 -8.22 -0.06 10.84
CA GLY A 52 -9.00 -1.30 10.85
C GLY A 52 -9.39 -1.82 9.47
N THR A 53 -9.06 -1.10 8.39
CA THR A 53 -9.33 -1.52 7.01
C THR A 53 -8.50 -2.76 6.66
N PRO A 54 -9.12 -3.80 6.06
CA PRO A 54 -8.41 -4.97 5.57
C PRO A 54 -7.32 -4.56 4.58
N PHE A 55 -6.14 -5.17 4.70
CA PHE A 55 -5.07 -4.93 3.73
C PHE A 55 -4.24 -6.16 3.42
N GLU A 56 -3.77 -6.21 2.18
CA GLU A 56 -2.82 -7.20 1.70
C GLU A 56 -1.47 -6.52 1.43
N ARG A 57 -0.39 -7.28 1.56
CA ARG A 57 0.98 -6.79 1.34
C ARG A 57 1.70 -7.68 0.33
N PHE A 58 2.15 -7.08 -0.76
CA PHE A 58 3.01 -7.73 -1.73
C PHE A 58 4.12 -6.80 -2.18
N THR A 59 5.37 -7.19 -1.97
CA THR A 59 6.52 -6.41 -2.45
C THR A 59 6.63 -6.43 -3.97
N ASP A 60 6.20 -7.51 -4.61
CA ASP A 60 6.04 -7.57 -6.07
C ASP A 60 4.78 -6.81 -6.50
N ARG A 61 4.97 -5.71 -7.21
CA ARG A 61 3.90 -4.85 -7.74
C ARG A 61 2.97 -5.56 -8.72
N ARG A 62 3.48 -6.44 -9.56
CA ARG A 62 2.64 -7.17 -10.52
C ARG A 62 1.70 -8.12 -9.78
N ARG A 63 2.20 -8.79 -8.73
CA ARG A 63 1.37 -9.64 -7.87
C ARG A 63 0.34 -8.84 -7.09
N ALA A 64 0.69 -7.66 -6.57
CA ALA A 64 -0.25 -6.76 -5.92
C ALA A 64 -1.41 -6.37 -6.83
N ILE A 65 -1.11 -5.89 -8.04
CA ILE A 65 -2.13 -5.48 -9.01
C ILE A 65 -3.02 -6.67 -9.39
N ALA A 66 -2.43 -7.85 -9.61
CA ALA A 66 -3.19 -9.06 -9.89
C ALA A 66 -4.14 -9.44 -8.73
N SER A 67 -3.69 -9.33 -7.48
CA SER A 67 -4.52 -9.58 -6.29
C SER A 67 -5.68 -8.58 -6.22
N ALA A 68 -5.39 -7.28 -6.37
CA ALA A 68 -6.41 -6.23 -6.34
C ALA A 68 -7.51 -6.43 -7.39
N LEU A 69 -7.11 -6.77 -8.63
CA LEU A 69 -8.06 -7.05 -9.72
C LEU A 69 -8.86 -8.33 -9.50
N ALA A 70 -8.28 -9.34 -8.85
CA ALA A 70 -8.97 -10.59 -8.55
C ALA A 70 -9.98 -10.45 -7.40
N SER A 71 -9.74 -9.53 -6.47
CA SER A 71 -10.62 -9.23 -5.35
C SER A 71 -11.76 -8.28 -5.70
N ALA A 72 -11.60 -7.46 -6.75
CA ALA A 72 -12.60 -6.47 -7.17
C ALA A 72 -13.80 -7.11 -7.90
N GLY A 73 -15.01 -6.68 -7.54
CA GLY A 73 -16.25 -7.00 -8.23
C GLY A 73 -16.58 -6.06 -9.39
N PRO A 74 -17.64 -6.34 -10.17
CA PRO A 74 -18.01 -5.55 -11.36
C PRO A 74 -18.34 -4.08 -11.12
N ALA A 75 -18.67 -3.70 -9.88
CA ALA A 75 -19.02 -2.33 -9.49
C ALA A 75 -17.91 -1.62 -8.69
N ASP A 76 -16.78 -2.29 -8.47
CA ASP A 76 -15.69 -1.76 -7.66
C ASP A 76 -14.76 -0.90 -8.51
N ILE A 77 -14.05 0.01 -7.84
CA ILE A 77 -13.01 0.85 -8.43
C ILE A 77 -11.68 0.46 -7.80
N VAL A 78 -10.68 0.21 -8.65
CA VAL A 78 -9.29 -0.02 -8.24
C VAL A 78 -8.46 1.20 -8.67
N LEU A 79 -7.71 1.79 -7.73
CA LEU A 79 -6.84 2.96 -7.93
C LEU A 79 -5.37 2.62 -7.68
#